data_AF-A0A381VPL2-F1
#
_entry.id   AF-A0A381VPL2-F1
#
_cell.length_a   1.000
_cell.length_b   1.000
_cell.length_c   1.000
_cell.angle_alpha   90.00
_cell.angle_beta   90.00
_cell.angle_gamma   90.00
#
_symmetry.space_group_name_H-M   'P 1'
#
loop_
_entity.id
_entity.type
_entity.pdbx_description
1 polymer ?
#
loop_
_entity_poly.entity_id
_entity_poly.type
_entity_poly.pdbx_seq_one_letter_code
_entity_poly.pdbx_strand_id
1 'polypeptide(L)' 'MILVLVLSFFVISYFMGMLVHSAWMYEDKGSVKKDSRTGWILCMIAGTGITGWMFYYGYYVNFLR' A
#
# COMPACT_ATOMS: atom_id res chain seq x y z
N MET A 1 -5.27 7.04 -20.79
CA MET A 1 -6.06 6.69 -19.60
C MET A 1 -5.45 5.53 -18.82
N ILE A 2 -5.21 4.37 -19.43
CA ILE A 2 -4.59 3.21 -18.75
C ILE A 2 -3.22 3.53 -18.14
N LEU A 3 -2.33 4.21 -18.89
CA LEU A 3 -1.01 4.58 -18.38
C LEU A 3 -1.09 5.48 -17.13
N VAL A 4 -2.02 6.44 -17.11
CA VAL A 4 -2.25 7.31 -15.96
C VAL A 4 -2.78 6.52 -14.76
N LEU A 5 -3.70 5.57 -14.99
CA LEU A 5 -4.21 4.70 -13.92
C LEU A 5 -3.11 3.83 -13.31
N VAL A 6 -2.24 3.27 -14.15
CA VAL A 6 -1.11 2.46 -13.69
C VAL A 6 -0.12 3.30 -12.89
N LEU A 7 0.25 4.50 -13.36
CA LEU A 7 1.12 5.41 -12.61
C LEU A 7 0.50 5.83 -11.28
N SER A 8 -0.76 6.24 -11.29
CA SER A 8 -1.49 6.62 -10.07
C SER A 8 -1.55 5.45 -9.08
N PHE A 9 -1.75 4.22 -9.56
CA PHE A 9 -1.75 3.02 -8.72
C PHE A 9 -0.42 2.85 -7.98
N PHE A 10 0.71 2.95 -8.68
CA PHE A 10 2.04 2.82 -8.06
C PHE A 10 2.31 3.94 -7.06
N VAL A 11 1.93 5.17 -7.38
CA VAL A 11 2.12 6.33 -6.48
C VAL A 11 1.30 6.15 -5.21
N ILE A 12 0.01 5.83 -5.32
CA ILE A 12 -0.88 5.63 -4.16
C ILE A 12 -0.41 4.45 -3.32
N SER A 13 -0.01 3.35 -3.97
CA SER A 13 0.51 2.16 -3.30
C SER A 13 1.75 2.47 -2.46
N TYR A 14 2.69 3.25 -3.01
CA TYR A 14 3.89 3.67 -2.30
C TYR A 14 3.56 4.50 -1.05
N PHE A 15 2.68 5.49 -1.17
CA PHE A 15 2.26 6.30 -0.02
C PHE A 15 1.51 5.47 1.02
N MET A 16 0.62 4.57 0.60
CA MET A 16 -0.09 3.67 1.50
C MET A 16 0.89 2.73 2.23
N GLY A 17 1.88 2.18 1.53
CA GLY A 17 2.93 1.35 2.13
C GLY A 17 3.78 2.12 3.15
N MET A 18 4.09 3.38 2.87
CA MET A 18 4.79 4.26 3.82
C MET A 18 3.94 4.61 5.05
N LEU A 19 2.61 4.76 4.90
CA LEU A 19 1.69 4.96 6.03
C LEU A 19 1.58 3.71 6.91
N VAL A 20 1.47 2.53 6.30
CA VAL A 20 1.48 1.25 7.03
C VAL A 20 2.80 1.07 7.76
N HIS A 21 3.92 1.37 7.09
CA HIS A 21 5.24 1.32 7.69
C HIS A 21 5.35 2.27 8.88
N SER A 22 4.95 3.53 8.73
CA SER A 22 5.04 4.51 9.82
C SER A 22 4.17 4.13 11.01
N ALA A 23 2.94 3.65 10.79
CA ALA A 23 2.06 3.19 11.84
C ALA A 23 2.65 1.99 12.60
N TRP A 24 3.09 0.96 11.87
CA TRP A 24 3.62 -0.26 12.48
C TRP A 24 4.94 -0.01 13.23
N MET A 25 5.81 0.87 12.71
CA MET A 25 7.09 1.20 13.35
C MET A 25 6.99 2.15 14.54
N TYR A 26 5.86 2.83 14.72
CA TYR A 26 5.60 3.67 15.89
C TYR A 26 5.00 2.87 17.04
N GLU A 27 4.19 1.87 16.73
CA GLU A 27 3.52 1.02 17.74
C GLU A 27 4.39 -0.15 18.22
N ASP A 28 5.29 -0.69 17.39
CA ASP A 28 6.13 -1.82 17.78
C ASP A 28 7.34 -1.37 18.64
N LYS A 29 7.33 -1.75 19.93
CA LYS A 29 8.45 -1.51 20.87
C LYS A 29 9.45 -2.67 20.96
N GLY A 30 9.21 -3.81 20.30
CA GLY A 30 9.87 -5.06 20.72
C GLY A 30 10.46 -5.99 19.67
N SER A 31 10.01 -5.99 18.41
CA SER A 31 10.33 -7.13 17.52
C SER A 31 11.03 -6.81 16.21
N VAL A 32 10.75 -5.65 15.58
CA VAL A 32 11.35 -5.29 14.29
C VAL A 32 12.20 -4.02 14.40
N LYS A 33 13.49 -4.11 14.04
CA LYS A 33 14.37 -2.93 13.96
C LYS A 33 13.82 -1.92 12.97
N LYS A 34 13.80 -0.62 13.34
CA LYS A 34 13.39 0.53 12.50
C LYS A 34 13.97 0.54 11.09
N ASP A 35 15.19 0.02 10.93
CA ASP A 35 15.89 -0.07 9.65
C ASP A 35 15.77 -1.45 8.98
N SER A 36 14.83 -2.29 9.40
CA SER A 36 14.64 -3.63 8.86
C SER A 36 14.11 -3.56 7.42
N ARG A 37 14.97 -3.91 6.47
CA ARG A 37 14.61 -4.03 5.05
C ARG A 37 13.43 -4.97 4.82
N THR A 38 13.35 -6.06 5.60
CA THR A 38 12.25 -7.02 5.53
C THR A 38 10.93 -6.39 6.01
N GLY A 39 10.96 -5.60 7.08
CA GLY A 39 9.79 -4.87 7.57
C GLY A 39 9.28 -3.86 6.54
N TRP A 40 10.20 -3.12 5.91
CA TRP A 40 9.86 -2.19 4.83
C TRP A 40 9.22 -2.87 3.63
N ILE A 41 9.76 -4.01 3.17
CA ILE A 41 9.20 -4.79 2.05
C ILE A 41 7.78 -5.27 2.39
N LEU A 42 7.57 -5.80 3.59
CA LEU A 42 6.24 -6.27 4.04
C LEU A 42 5.21 -5.14 4.04
N CYS A 43 5.59 -3.94 4.50
CA CYS A 43 4.71 -2.78 4.49
C CYS A 43 4.36 -2.33 3.08
N MET A 44 5.32 -2.36 2.15
CA MET A 44 5.07 -2.04 0.75
C MET A 44 4.13 -3.04 0.07
N ILE A 45 4.26 -4.33 0.39
CA ILE A 45 3.33 -5.37 -0.08
C ILE A 45 1.93 -5.11 0.48
N ALA A 46 1.82 -4.78 1.78
CA ALA A 46 0.54 -4.44 2.41
C ALA A 46 -0.11 -3.21 1.75
N GLY A 47 0.64 -2.13 1.53
CA GLY A 47 0.16 -0.93 0.83
C GLY A 47 -0.33 -1.21 -0.59
N THR A 48 0.37 -2.09 -1.31
CA THR A 48 -0.03 -2.54 -2.65
C THR A 48 -1.31 -3.36 -2.61
N GLY A 49 -1.46 -4.23 -1.61
CA GLY A 49 -2.69 -5.01 -1.40
C GLY A 49 -3.90 -4.13 -1.12
N ILE A 50 -3.77 -3.15 -0.22
CA ILE A 50 -4.85 -2.20 0.12
C ILE A 50 -5.25 -1.39 -1.11
N THR A 51 -4.27 -0.83 -1.82
CA THR A 51 -4.52 -0.02 -3.03
C THR A 51 -5.14 -0.87 -4.15
N GLY A 52 -4.67 -2.12 -4.31
CA GLY A 52 -5.25 -3.13 -5.19
C GLY A 52 -6.72 -3.36 -4.90
N TRP A 53 -7.06 -3.57 -3.63
CA TRP A 53 -8.45 -3.77 -3.19
C TRP A 53 -9.31 -2.54 -3.45
N MET A 54 -8.81 -1.33 -3.18
CA MET A 54 -9.53 -0.07 -3.44
C MET A 54 -9.82 0.13 -4.94
N PHE A 55 -8.84 -0.15 -5.81
CA PHE A 55 -9.04 -0.06 -7.26
C PHE A 55 -9.99 -1.13 -7.78
N TYR A 56 -9.87 -2.37 -7.28
CA TYR A 56 -10.79 -3.45 -7.61
C TYR A 56 -12.23 -3.12 -7.18
N TYR A 57 -12.41 -2.62 -5.97
CA TYR A 57 -13.71 -2.19 -5.45
C TYR A 57 -14.27 -1.01 -6.27
N GLY A 58 -13.45 0.01 -6.55
CA GLY A 58 -13.84 1.14 -7.38
C GLY A 58 -14.22 0.73 -8.81
N TYR A 59 -13.52 -0.26 -9.39
CA TYR A 59 -13.85 -0.83 -10.69
C TYR A 59 -15.18 -1.60 -10.66
N TYR A 60 -15.40 -2.41 -9.61
CA TYR A 60 -16.66 -3.12 -9.40
C TYR A 60 -17.86 -2.18 -9.29
N VAL A 61 -17.73 -1.08 -8.54
CA VAL A 61 -18.84 -0.14 -8.30
C VAL A 61 -19.15 0.73 -9.53
N ASN A 62 -18.15 1.08 -10.35
CA ASN A 62 -18.34 2.02 -11.47
C ASN A 62 -18.58 1.36 -12.84
N PHE A 63 -18.07 0.15 -13.09
CA PHE A 63 -18.10 -0.47 -14.42
C PHE A 63 -18.87 -1.79 -14.50
N LEU A 64 -19.17 -2.43 -13.36
CA LEU A 64 -19.93 -3.68 -13.27
C LEU A 64 -21.40 -3.48 -12.88
N ARG A 65 -21.92 -2.26 -13.03
CA ARG A 65 -23.34 -1.91 -12.87
C ARG A 65 -24.01 -1.75 -14.23
#